data_AF-A0ABD5B0X4-F1
#
_entry.id   AF-A0ABD5B0X4-F1
#
_cell.length_a   1.000
_cell.length_b   1.000
_cell.length_c   1.000
_cell.angle_alpha   90.00
_cell.angle_beta   90.00
_cell.angle_gamma   90.00
#
_symmetry.space_group_name_H-M   'P 1'
#
loop_
_entity.id
_entity.type
_entity.pdbx_description
1 polymer ?
#
loop_
_entity_poly.entity_id
_entity_poly.type
_entity_poly.pdbx_seq_one_letter_code
_entity_poly.pdbx_strand_id
1 'polypeptide(L)'
;MKKIFIITTALFLLSSCSKAPEYGKNVLDLNNFDFKLNLDKFFKDENVFRGKTNYSISSEEQSIKNSAVQQNYIQYSTVSMSKKRPLASFADVKFESLGLCSDENDERVLLVSAQTDYATPADIIKIIDQLNKDFGEAEIKDIGGNGDELILRWAKGDKVSIFSLRIPFTLESASNENSAHDYYSQSDEDKKKEKFNNSLYQQLKDKIKEEKEVKCTLFFSKADFDKALDQASSYSGDLTSYR
;
A
#
# COMPACT_ATOMS: atom_id res chain seq x y z
N MET A 1 30.10 -29.83 -35.65
CA MET A 1 29.95 -29.67 -34.18
C MET A 1 29.03 -28.48 -33.87
N LYS A 2 27.71 -28.62 -34.04
CA LYS A 2 26.71 -27.53 -33.92
C LYS A 2 25.44 -27.95 -33.16
N LYS A 3 25.53 -28.93 -32.25
CA LYS A 3 24.37 -29.49 -31.54
C LYS A 3 24.49 -29.51 -30.01
N ILE A 4 25.44 -28.78 -29.43
CA ILE A 4 25.68 -28.76 -27.97
C ILE A 4 25.21 -27.45 -27.31
N PHE A 5 24.83 -26.42 -28.09
CA PHE A 5 24.51 -25.09 -27.54
C PHE A 5 23.04 -24.82 -27.18
N ILE A 6 22.13 -25.79 -27.38
CA ILE A 6 20.68 -25.58 -27.16
C ILE A 6 20.19 -26.11 -25.80
N ILE A 7 20.99 -26.90 -25.08
CA ILE A 7 20.55 -27.55 -23.83
C ILE A 7 20.81 -26.66 -22.59
N THR A 8 21.75 -25.70 -22.66
CA THR A 8 22.09 -24.86 -21.49
C THR A 8 21.12 -23.71 -21.23
N THR A 9 20.31 -23.29 -22.22
CA THR A 9 19.34 -22.20 -22.05
C THR A 9 17.99 -22.69 -21.49
N ALA A 10 17.69 -23.99 -21.62
CA ALA A 10 16.45 -24.58 -21.10
C ALA A 10 16.50 -24.86 -19.58
N LEU A 11 17.68 -25.06 -19.00
CA LEU A 11 17.83 -25.31 -17.56
C LEU A 11 17.64 -24.06 -16.69
N PHE A 12 17.81 -22.84 -17.23
CA PHE A 12 17.58 -21.60 -16.49
C PHE A 12 16.10 -21.22 -16.37
N LEU A 13 15.21 -21.79 -17.20
CA LEU A 13 13.77 -21.53 -17.17
C LEU A 13 13.02 -22.37 -16.12
N LEU A 14 13.66 -23.39 -15.53
CA LEU A 14 13.05 -24.28 -14.53
C LEU A 14 13.49 -23.97 -13.09
N SER A 15 14.45 -23.07 -12.90
CA SER A 15 14.92 -22.63 -11.57
C SER A 15 14.07 -21.52 -10.94
N SER A 16 13.03 -21.01 -11.60
CA SER A 16 12.12 -20.01 -11.05
C SER A 16 10.89 -20.64 -10.36
N CYS A 17 11.06 -21.82 -9.74
CA CYS A 17 10.11 -22.28 -8.72
C CYS A 17 10.35 -21.44 -7.46
N SER A 18 10.05 -20.15 -7.52
CA SER A 18 9.92 -19.33 -6.30
C SER A 18 8.93 -20.07 -5.42
N LYS A 19 9.37 -20.50 -4.23
CA LYS A 19 8.45 -21.08 -3.25
C LYS A 19 7.28 -20.10 -3.10
N ALA A 20 6.07 -20.64 -3.12
CA ALA A 20 4.88 -19.82 -2.89
C ALA A 20 5.13 -18.99 -1.62
N PRO A 21 4.81 -17.68 -1.62
CA PRO A 21 4.97 -16.87 -0.43
C PRO A 21 4.19 -17.55 0.70
N GLU A 22 4.84 -17.66 1.84
CA GLU A 22 4.26 -18.21 3.06
C GLU A 22 4.40 -17.12 4.10
N TYR A 23 3.29 -16.82 4.77
CA TYR A 23 3.23 -15.79 5.79
C TYR A 23 4.31 -16.00 6.86
N GLY A 24 4.95 -14.91 7.30
CA GLY A 24 5.90 -14.90 8.42
C GLY A 24 7.21 -15.68 8.19
N LYS A 25 7.31 -16.39 7.06
CA LYS A 25 8.49 -17.16 6.64
C LYS A 25 9.26 -16.45 5.55
N ASN A 26 8.55 -15.99 4.52
CA ASN A 26 9.14 -15.26 3.39
C ASN A 26 8.54 -13.85 3.32
N VAL A 27 9.39 -12.86 3.05
CA VAL A 27 8.95 -11.48 2.79
C VAL A 27 8.12 -11.46 1.50
N LEU A 28 6.91 -10.93 1.56
CA LEU A 28 6.07 -10.74 0.38
C LEU A 28 6.60 -9.59 -0.47
N ASP A 29 7.03 -9.87 -1.70
CA ASP A 29 7.47 -8.84 -2.65
C ASP A 29 6.26 -8.19 -3.35
N LEU A 30 6.12 -6.88 -3.16
CA LEU A 30 5.01 -6.09 -3.69
C LEU A 30 5.30 -5.40 -5.02
N ASN A 31 6.55 -5.42 -5.53
CA ASN A 31 6.91 -4.72 -6.77
C ASN A 31 6.02 -5.14 -7.96
N ASN A 32 5.65 -6.42 -8.02
CA ASN A 32 4.82 -6.98 -9.09
C ASN A 32 3.58 -7.70 -8.56
N PHE A 33 3.01 -7.25 -7.43
CA PHE A 33 1.85 -7.90 -6.83
C PHE A 33 0.66 -7.89 -7.81
N ASP A 34 0.09 -9.06 -8.11
CA ASP A 34 -0.93 -9.26 -9.15
C ASP A 34 -2.28 -9.76 -8.60
N PHE A 35 -2.47 -9.71 -7.28
CA PHE A 35 -3.67 -10.15 -6.58
C PHE A 35 -4.02 -11.64 -6.71
N LYS A 36 -3.12 -12.48 -7.26
CA LYS A 36 -3.33 -13.94 -7.37
C LYS A 36 -2.73 -14.74 -6.21
N LEU A 37 -2.60 -14.10 -5.04
CA LEU A 37 -2.10 -14.74 -3.83
C LEU A 37 -3.09 -15.81 -3.37
N ASN A 38 -2.64 -17.07 -3.29
CA ASN A 38 -3.44 -18.17 -2.75
C ASN A 38 -3.41 -18.11 -1.22
N LEU A 39 -4.53 -17.71 -0.59
CA LEU A 39 -4.61 -17.47 0.85
C LEU A 39 -4.46 -18.76 1.67
N ASP A 40 -5.03 -19.88 1.23
CA ASP A 40 -4.85 -21.18 1.91
C ASP A 40 -3.38 -21.57 2.06
N LYS A 41 -2.59 -21.35 0.99
CA LYS A 41 -1.14 -21.63 1.02
C LYS A 41 -0.39 -20.56 1.80
N PHE A 42 -0.78 -19.30 1.67
CA PHE A 42 -0.13 -18.19 2.34
C PHE A 42 -0.28 -18.31 3.87
N PHE A 43 -1.48 -18.64 4.36
CA PHE A 43 -1.83 -18.80 5.77
C PHE A 43 -1.81 -20.25 6.26
N LYS A 44 -1.17 -21.16 5.54
CA LYS A 44 -1.13 -22.61 5.85
C LYS A 44 -0.64 -22.93 7.26
N ASP A 45 0.20 -22.08 7.85
CA ASP A 45 0.68 -22.27 9.23
C ASP A 45 -0.30 -21.67 10.24
N GLU A 46 -1.26 -22.45 10.68
CA GLU A 46 -2.25 -22.02 11.68
C GLU A 46 -1.66 -21.60 13.03
N ASN A 47 -0.41 -21.96 13.35
CA ASN A 47 0.22 -21.54 14.61
C ASN A 47 0.37 -20.02 14.71
N VAL A 48 0.39 -19.34 13.56
CA VAL A 48 0.42 -17.89 13.46
C VAL A 48 -0.80 -17.27 14.14
N PHE A 49 -2.01 -17.80 13.89
CA PHE A 49 -3.26 -17.33 14.48
C PHE A 49 -3.40 -17.62 15.98
N ARG A 50 -2.56 -18.52 16.50
CA ARG A 50 -2.62 -18.96 17.90
C ARG A 50 -1.63 -18.23 18.80
N GLY A 51 -1.01 -17.14 18.33
CA GLY A 51 -0.04 -16.35 19.10
C GLY A 51 1.24 -17.12 19.48
N LYS A 52 1.51 -18.25 18.83
CA LYS A 52 2.70 -19.08 19.07
C LYS A 52 3.90 -18.67 18.23
N THR A 53 3.77 -17.56 17.50
CA THR A 53 4.81 -17.01 16.66
C THR A 53 5.15 -15.60 17.12
N ASN A 54 6.22 -15.02 16.58
CA ASN A 54 6.59 -13.64 16.86
C ASN A 54 5.72 -12.60 16.12
N TYR A 55 4.56 -13.02 15.63
CA TYR A 55 3.64 -12.23 14.83
C TYR A 55 2.24 -12.40 15.43
N SER A 56 1.46 -11.32 15.43
CA SER A 56 0.03 -11.36 15.73
C SER A 56 -0.72 -11.18 14.42
N ILE A 57 -1.64 -12.10 14.13
CA ILE A 57 -2.58 -11.99 13.02
C ILE A 57 -3.99 -11.90 13.59
N SER A 58 -4.80 -11.00 13.03
CA SER A 58 -6.23 -10.94 13.24
C SER A 58 -6.95 -11.02 11.89
N SER A 59 -8.18 -11.51 11.92
CA SER A 59 -9.08 -11.53 10.78
C SER A 59 -10.44 -11.02 11.22
N GLU A 60 -11.02 -10.10 10.46
CA GLU A 60 -12.35 -9.55 10.73
C GLU A 60 -13.16 -9.49 9.43
N GLU A 61 -14.40 -9.96 9.48
CA GLU A 61 -15.38 -9.73 8.42
C GLU A 61 -15.85 -8.28 8.47
N GLN A 62 -15.84 -7.62 7.32
CA GLN A 62 -16.18 -6.22 7.17
C GLN A 62 -17.13 -6.06 5.98
N SER A 63 -17.83 -4.92 5.94
CA SER A 63 -18.71 -4.59 4.81
C SER A 63 -18.61 -3.12 4.45
N ILE A 64 -18.49 -2.84 3.17
CA ILE A 64 -18.63 -1.50 2.61
C ILE A 64 -20.05 -1.40 2.07
N LYS A 65 -20.82 -0.46 2.61
CA LYS A 65 -22.17 -0.16 2.13
C LYS A 65 -22.13 1.12 1.31
N ASN A 66 -22.22 1.00 -0.01
CA ASN A 66 -22.57 2.12 -0.87
C ASN A 66 -24.10 2.10 -1.10
N SER A 67 -24.71 3.25 -1.39
CA SER A 67 -26.14 3.56 -1.48
C SER A 67 -27.02 2.51 -2.22
N ALA A 68 -26.43 1.66 -3.06
CA ALA A 68 -27.13 0.59 -3.79
C ALA A 68 -26.52 -0.82 -3.64
N VAL A 69 -25.30 -0.98 -3.11
CA VAL A 69 -24.57 -2.28 -3.09
C VAL A 69 -23.79 -2.42 -1.79
N GLN A 70 -23.93 -3.58 -1.15
CA GLN A 70 -23.07 -4.00 -0.03
C GLN A 70 -21.99 -4.93 -0.59
N GLN A 71 -20.73 -4.60 -0.29
CA GLN A 71 -19.58 -5.45 -0.60
C GLN A 71 -18.97 -5.94 0.70
N ASN A 72 -19.09 -7.24 0.96
CA ASN A 72 -18.45 -7.90 2.09
C ASN A 72 -17.01 -8.30 1.74
N TYR A 73 -16.13 -8.27 2.73
CA TYR A 73 -14.73 -8.64 2.59
C TYR A 73 -14.16 -9.11 3.93
N ILE A 74 -13.09 -9.90 3.90
CA ILE A 74 -12.36 -10.29 5.10
C ILE A 74 -11.07 -9.49 5.15
N GLN A 75 -10.85 -8.80 6.25
CA GLN A 75 -9.63 -8.05 6.51
C GLN A 75 -8.70 -8.87 7.40
N TYR A 76 -7.53 -9.19 6.88
CA TYR A 76 -6.41 -9.75 7.63
C TYR A 76 -5.46 -8.62 7.99
N SER A 77 -5.09 -8.52 9.27
CA SER A 77 -4.10 -7.54 9.73
C SER A 77 -3.00 -8.26 10.50
N THR A 78 -1.76 -7.87 10.22
CA THR A 78 -0.60 -8.44 10.89
C THR A 78 0.40 -7.37 11.24
N VAL A 79 0.94 -7.48 12.45
CA VAL A 79 2.05 -6.66 12.92
C VAL A 79 3.18 -7.55 13.45
N SER A 80 4.39 -7.32 12.96
CA SER A 80 5.62 -7.72 13.65
C SER A 80 6.14 -6.55 14.48
N MET A 81 6.33 -6.76 15.79
CA MET A 81 6.91 -5.74 16.67
C MET A 81 8.43 -5.57 16.49
N SER A 82 9.00 -5.90 15.31
CA SER A 82 10.44 -5.85 15.08
C SER A 82 10.84 -5.54 13.64
N LYS A 83 11.67 -4.49 13.45
CA LYS A 83 12.35 -4.15 12.18
C LYS A 83 13.10 -5.32 11.54
N LYS A 84 13.53 -6.31 12.34
CA LYS A 84 14.34 -7.45 11.88
C LYS A 84 13.50 -8.56 11.24
N ARG A 85 12.17 -8.43 11.23
CA ARG A 85 11.24 -9.45 10.77
C ARG A 85 10.21 -8.84 9.82
N PRO A 86 10.66 -8.35 8.65
CA PRO A 86 9.75 -7.79 7.68
C PRO A 86 8.80 -8.84 7.12
N LEU A 87 7.59 -8.43 6.84
CA LEU A 87 6.52 -9.23 6.26
C LEU A 87 6.32 -8.93 4.78
N ALA A 88 6.63 -7.70 4.36
CA ALA A 88 6.55 -7.28 2.97
C ALA A 88 7.74 -6.42 2.56
N SER A 89 7.93 -6.27 1.26
CA SER A 89 8.87 -5.30 0.69
C SER A 89 8.41 -4.72 -0.62
N PHE A 90 8.75 -3.46 -0.85
CA PHE A 90 8.51 -2.74 -2.10
C PHE A 90 9.71 -1.82 -2.36
N ALA A 91 10.23 -1.79 -3.59
CA ALA A 91 11.44 -1.05 -3.92
C ALA A 91 12.61 -1.32 -2.92
N ASP A 92 12.79 -2.58 -2.51
CA ASP A 92 13.67 -3.04 -1.42
C ASP A 92 13.46 -2.42 -0.02
N VAL A 93 12.50 -1.52 0.15
CA VAL A 93 12.08 -1.03 1.46
C VAL A 93 11.30 -2.13 2.16
N LYS A 94 11.55 -2.31 3.46
CA LYS A 94 11.01 -3.41 4.26
C LYS A 94 9.91 -2.91 5.19
N PHE A 95 8.84 -3.69 5.28
CA PHE A 95 7.66 -3.36 6.09
C PHE A 95 7.41 -4.47 7.10
N GLU A 96 7.26 -4.10 8.38
CA GLU A 96 7.02 -5.02 9.50
C GLU A 96 5.54 -5.34 9.73
N SER A 97 4.64 -4.62 9.07
CA SER A 97 3.20 -4.86 9.09
C SER A 97 2.69 -5.17 7.68
N LEU A 98 1.73 -6.09 7.60
CA LEU A 98 1.11 -6.54 6.36
C LEU A 98 -0.39 -6.73 6.61
N GLY A 99 -1.21 -6.13 5.75
CA GLY A 99 -2.65 -6.37 5.72
C GLY A 99 -3.10 -6.87 4.36
N LEU A 100 -4.19 -7.63 4.35
CA LEU A 100 -4.83 -8.14 3.14
C LEU A 100 -6.34 -7.96 3.28
N CYS A 101 -7.01 -7.62 2.19
CA CYS A 101 -8.46 -7.76 2.10
C CYS A 101 -8.79 -8.79 1.01
N SER A 102 -9.59 -9.79 1.34
CA SER A 102 -10.15 -10.76 0.39
C SER A 102 -11.65 -10.55 0.21
N ASP A 103 -12.22 -11.11 -0.86
CA ASP A 103 -13.67 -11.26 -0.91
C ASP A 103 -14.18 -12.19 0.20
N GLU A 104 -15.49 -12.18 0.43
CA GLU A 104 -16.15 -12.91 1.52
C GLU A 104 -15.93 -14.43 1.52
N ASN A 105 -15.39 -15.00 0.44
CA ASN A 105 -15.12 -16.43 0.28
C ASN A 105 -13.61 -16.78 0.34
N ASP A 106 -12.73 -15.81 0.63
CA ASP A 106 -11.27 -15.95 0.60
C ASP A 106 -10.68 -16.42 -0.75
N GLU A 107 -11.41 -16.24 -1.84
CA GLU A 107 -10.99 -16.71 -3.16
C GLU A 107 -10.12 -15.68 -3.88
N ARG A 108 -10.35 -14.39 -3.62
CA ARG A 108 -9.69 -13.29 -4.36
C ARG A 108 -9.21 -12.21 -3.41
N VAL A 109 -7.91 -11.92 -3.47
CA VAL A 109 -7.37 -10.71 -2.84
C VAL A 109 -7.86 -9.48 -3.62
N LEU A 110 -8.35 -8.49 -2.87
CA LEU A 110 -8.86 -7.21 -3.34
C LEU A 110 -7.89 -6.07 -3.02
N LEU A 111 -7.16 -6.18 -1.91
CA LEU A 111 -6.18 -5.20 -1.46
C LEU A 111 -5.05 -5.86 -0.67
N VAL A 112 -3.85 -5.30 -0.77
CA VAL A 112 -2.73 -5.54 0.14
C VAL A 112 -2.23 -4.21 0.69
N SER A 113 -1.93 -4.17 1.99
CA SER A 113 -1.30 -3.05 2.68
C SER A 113 0.03 -3.48 3.28
N ALA A 114 0.99 -2.57 3.34
CA ALA A 114 2.24 -2.76 4.05
C ALA A 114 2.61 -1.48 4.80
N GLN A 115 2.91 -1.57 6.09
CA GLN A 115 3.22 -0.42 6.93
C GLN A 115 4.59 -0.58 7.58
N THR A 116 5.29 0.54 7.70
CA THR A 116 6.46 0.67 8.58
C THR A 116 6.41 1.96 9.38
N ASP A 117 6.83 1.90 10.64
CA ASP A 117 7.03 3.09 11.48
C ASP A 117 8.45 3.67 11.34
N TYR A 118 9.24 3.13 10.41
CA TYR A 118 10.71 3.24 10.44
C TYR A 118 11.34 3.66 9.10
N ALA A 119 10.55 4.08 8.12
CA ALA A 119 11.09 4.44 6.83
C ALA A 119 11.99 5.67 6.94
N THR A 120 13.19 5.58 6.40
CA THR A 120 14.08 6.75 6.31
C THR A 120 13.63 7.68 5.18
N PRO A 121 14.08 8.95 5.16
CA PRO A 121 13.77 9.85 4.04
C PRO A 121 14.17 9.29 2.67
N ALA A 122 15.28 8.53 2.62
CA ALA A 122 15.72 7.86 1.39
C ALA A 122 14.75 6.75 0.97
N ASP A 123 14.17 6.01 1.93
CA ASP A 123 13.17 4.97 1.65
C ASP A 123 11.88 5.59 1.09
N ILE A 124 11.42 6.71 1.64
CA ILE A 124 10.23 7.44 1.14
C ILE A 124 10.44 7.87 -0.32
N ILE A 125 11.59 8.48 -0.63
CA ILE A 125 11.95 8.88 -1.99
C ILE A 125 11.96 7.66 -2.92
N LYS A 126 12.57 6.56 -2.48
CA LYS A 126 12.67 5.34 -3.28
C LYS A 126 11.30 4.73 -3.60
N ILE A 127 10.38 4.73 -2.64
CA ILE A 127 9.00 4.26 -2.85
C ILE A 127 8.28 5.15 -3.87
N ILE A 128 8.31 6.47 -3.70
CA ILE A 128 7.63 7.41 -4.59
C ILE A 128 8.20 7.33 -6.02
N ASP A 129 9.53 7.29 -6.17
CA ASP A 129 10.17 7.17 -7.48
C ASP A 129 9.81 5.85 -8.18
N GLN A 130 9.75 4.75 -7.43
CA GLN A 130 9.35 3.45 -7.98
C GLN A 130 7.86 3.43 -8.36
N LEU A 131 6.97 4.00 -7.53
CA LEU A 131 5.55 4.14 -7.87
C LEU A 131 5.35 5.03 -9.11
N ASN A 132 6.09 6.14 -9.21
CA ASN A 132 6.02 7.01 -10.37
C ASN A 132 6.45 6.29 -11.66
N LYS A 133 7.48 5.46 -11.58
CA LYS A 133 7.94 4.63 -12.70
C LYS A 133 6.89 3.58 -13.10
N ASP A 134 6.25 2.94 -12.13
CA ASP A 134 5.35 1.82 -12.40
C ASP A 134 3.96 2.30 -12.84
N PHE A 135 3.46 3.41 -12.27
CA PHE A 135 2.08 3.88 -12.44
C PHE A 135 1.95 5.22 -13.17
N GLY A 136 2.99 6.05 -13.26
CA GLY A 136 2.92 7.42 -13.77
C GLY A 136 2.85 8.45 -12.65
N GLU A 137 2.35 9.66 -12.94
CA GLU A 137 2.30 10.73 -11.94
C GLU A 137 1.27 10.44 -10.84
N ALA A 138 1.60 10.82 -9.60
CA ALA A 138 0.66 10.76 -8.47
C ALA A 138 -0.32 11.94 -8.47
N GLU A 139 -1.46 11.71 -7.85
CA GLU A 139 -2.41 12.72 -7.41
C GLU A 139 -2.37 12.81 -5.89
N ILE A 140 -2.63 13.99 -5.33
CA ILE A 140 -2.94 14.14 -3.91
C ILE A 140 -4.37 13.63 -3.72
N LYS A 141 -4.49 12.57 -2.93
CA LYS A 141 -5.78 12.01 -2.53
C LYS A 141 -6.35 12.79 -1.37
N ASP A 142 -5.56 12.97 -0.32
CA ASP A 142 -5.95 13.71 0.87
C ASP A 142 -4.72 14.31 1.57
N ILE A 143 -4.99 15.32 2.38
CA ILE A 143 -4.07 15.86 3.37
C ILE A 143 -4.85 15.77 4.68
N GLY A 144 -4.39 14.89 5.59
CA GLY A 144 -5.13 14.57 6.81
C GLY A 144 -5.54 15.84 7.56
N GLY A 145 -6.70 15.85 8.22
CA GLY A 145 -7.38 17.08 8.64
C GLY A 145 -6.64 18.02 9.60
N ASN A 146 -5.47 17.66 10.12
CA ASN A 146 -4.57 18.54 10.87
C ASN A 146 -3.30 18.92 10.10
N GLY A 147 -3.22 18.58 8.81
CA GLY A 147 -2.04 18.69 7.97
C GLY A 147 -0.90 17.75 8.37
N ASP A 148 -1.14 16.69 9.15
CA ASP A 148 -0.11 15.78 9.69
C ASP A 148 0.06 14.48 8.89
N GLU A 149 -0.63 14.38 7.76
CA GLU A 149 -0.58 13.23 6.86
C GLU A 149 -0.71 13.70 5.41
N LEU A 150 0.15 13.18 4.52
CA LEU A 150 0.04 13.34 3.08
C LEU A 150 -0.32 11.98 2.46
N ILE A 151 -1.36 11.95 1.65
CA ILE A 151 -1.85 10.72 1.04
C ILE A 151 -1.84 10.88 -0.48
N LEU A 152 -0.98 10.09 -1.11
CA LEU A 152 -0.77 10.10 -2.55
C LEU A 152 -1.45 8.91 -3.20
N ARG A 153 -1.99 9.10 -4.40
CA ARG A 153 -2.67 8.06 -5.16
C ARG A 153 -2.13 7.96 -6.58
N TRP A 154 -1.96 6.73 -7.05
CA TRP A 154 -1.63 6.39 -8.43
C TRP A 154 -2.65 5.40 -8.96
N ALA A 155 -2.99 5.48 -10.24
CA ALA A 155 -3.88 4.52 -10.90
C ALA A 155 -3.34 4.14 -12.28
N LYS A 156 -3.29 2.83 -12.55
CA LYS A 156 -2.90 2.30 -13.86
C LYS A 156 -3.64 1.01 -14.16
N GLY A 157 -4.52 1.04 -15.16
CA GLY A 157 -5.35 -0.12 -15.51
C GLY A 157 -6.31 -0.48 -14.37
N ASP A 158 -6.29 -1.74 -13.95
CA ASP A 158 -7.13 -2.29 -12.87
C ASP A 158 -6.48 -2.19 -11.49
N LYS A 159 -5.31 -1.55 -11.37
CA LYS A 159 -4.55 -1.44 -10.12
C LYS A 159 -4.44 0.01 -9.67
N VAL A 160 -4.72 0.24 -8.40
CA VAL A 160 -4.52 1.52 -7.71
C VAL A 160 -3.46 1.33 -6.64
N SER A 161 -2.62 2.34 -6.45
CA SER A 161 -1.71 2.42 -5.32
C SER A 161 -2.00 3.67 -4.51
N ILE A 162 -1.99 3.52 -3.19
CA ILE A 162 -2.06 4.64 -2.24
C ILE A 162 -0.85 4.58 -1.36
N PHE A 163 -0.23 5.74 -1.11
CA PHE A 163 0.87 5.86 -0.18
C PHE A 163 0.58 6.98 0.82
N SER A 164 0.31 6.57 2.06
CA SER A 164 0.11 7.47 3.21
C SER A 164 1.44 7.70 3.91
N LEU A 165 1.71 8.96 4.21
CA LEU A 165 2.91 9.46 4.87
C LEU A 165 2.49 10.30 6.07
N ARG A 166 2.85 9.89 7.29
CA ARG A 166 2.59 10.70 8.48
C ARG A 166 3.66 11.79 8.61
N ILE A 167 3.43 12.92 7.93
CA ILE A 167 4.33 14.06 7.91
C ILE A 167 3.54 15.38 7.84
N PRO A 168 3.96 16.44 8.55
CA PRO A 168 3.36 17.76 8.43
C PRO A 168 3.46 18.32 6.98
N PHE A 169 2.36 18.35 6.25
CA PHE A 169 2.28 18.81 4.86
C PHE A 169 1.11 19.77 4.64
N THR A 170 1.39 20.89 3.99
CA THR A 170 0.39 21.91 3.63
C THR A 170 0.62 22.37 2.19
N LEU A 171 -0.46 22.71 1.48
CA LEU A 171 -0.43 23.22 0.10
C LEU A 171 -0.08 24.72 0.01
N GLU A 172 0.37 25.34 1.10
CA GLU A 172 0.56 26.79 1.27
C GLU A 172 1.53 27.44 0.27
N SER A 173 2.18 26.66 -0.61
CA SER A 173 3.06 27.16 -1.67
C SER A 173 2.51 27.02 -3.10
N ALA A 174 1.32 26.44 -3.30
CA ALA A 174 0.69 26.29 -4.62
C ALA A 174 -0.41 27.33 -4.91
N SER A 175 -0.83 28.11 -3.92
CA SER A 175 -1.94 29.06 -4.06
C SER A 175 -1.69 30.35 -3.30
N ASN A 176 -1.88 31.48 -3.98
CA ASN A 176 -1.77 32.83 -3.44
C ASN A 176 -2.57 32.96 -2.13
N GLU A 177 -1.87 33.18 -1.01
CA GLU A 177 -2.21 33.78 0.30
C GLU A 177 -3.66 33.73 0.90
N ASN A 178 -4.66 33.07 0.32
CA ASN A 178 -6.05 33.11 0.81
C ASN A 178 -6.80 31.75 0.81
N SER A 179 -6.15 30.64 0.49
CA SER A 179 -6.81 29.37 0.14
C SER A 179 -6.68 28.26 1.18
N ALA A 180 -5.90 28.42 2.25
CA ALA A 180 -5.75 27.39 3.29
C ALA A 180 -7.09 27.07 3.99
N HIS A 181 -8.04 28.01 3.99
CA HIS A 181 -9.38 27.82 4.54
C HIS A 181 -10.38 27.13 3.58
N ASP A 182 -10.08 27.08 2.27
CA ASP A 182 -11.03 26.61 1.25
C ASP A 182 -10.92 25.11 0.91
N TYR A 183 -9.82 24.44 1.28
CA TYR A 183 -9.71 22.99 1.06
C TYR A 183 -10.64 22.17 1.97
N TYR A 184 -11.03 22.75 3.11
CA TYR A 184 -11.91 22.13 4.11
C TYR A 184 -13.40 22.37 3.83
N SER A 185 -13.76 23.20 2.84
CA SER A 185 -15.16 23.63 2.59
C SER A 185 -15.77 23.12 1.28
N GLN A 186 -15.00 22.44 0.42
CA GLN A 186 -15.53 21.87 -0.82
C GLN A 186 -16.22 20.53 -0.58
N SER A 187 -17.47 20.41 -1.04
CA SER A 187 -18.20 19.16 -1.16
C SER A 187 -17.41 18.14 -2.00
N ASP A 188 -17.58 16.84 -1.68
CA ASP A 188 -16.83 15.71 -2.26
C ASP A 188 -16.86 15.63 -3.81
N GLU A 189 -17.77 16.33 -4.49
CA GLU A 189 -17.85 16.37 -5.95
C GLU A 189 -16.88 17.38 -6.62
N ASP A 190 -16.31 18.34 -5.89
CA ASP A 190 -15.53 19.46 -6.47
C ASP A 190 -14.04 19.51 -6.08
N LYS A 191 -13.54 18.56 -5.27
CA LYS A 191 -12.09 18.41 -5.06
C LYS A 191 -11.44 17.99 -6.37
N LYS A 192 -11.03 18.94 -7.20
CA LYS A 192 -10.07 18.68 -8.29
C LYS A 192 -8.87 17.99 -7.66
N LYS A 193 -8.71 16.70 -7.94
CA LYS A 193 -7.55 15.91 -7.48
C LYS A 193 -6.29 16.62 -7.92
N GLU A 194 -5.62 17.26 -6.98
CA GLU A 194 -4.45 18.09 -7.27
C GLU A 194 -3.31 17.17 -7.69
N LYS A 195 -2.68 17.45 -8.82
CA LYS A 195 -1.54 16.64 -9.25
C LYS A 195 -0.37 16.84 -8.31
N PHE A 196 0.26 15.75 -7.88
CA PHE A 196 1.50 15.79 -7.11
C PHE A 196 2.68 16.09 -8.06
N ASN A 197 2.81 17.37 -8.41
CA ASN A 197 3.80 17.85 -9.35
C ASN A 197 5.22 17.91 -8.74
N ASN A 198 6.22 18.23 -9.57
CA ASN A 198 7.62 18.29 -9.11
C ASN A 198 7.86 19.33 -8.01
N SER A 199 7.11 20.43 -7.95
CA SER A 199 7.25 21.43 -6.88
C SER A 199 6.84 20.85 -5.52
N LEU A 200 5.67 20.20 -5.48
CA LEU A 200 5.17 19.51 -4.28
C LEU A 200 6.10 18.35 -3.89
N TYR A 201 6.69 17.67 -4.87
CA TYR A 201 7.68 16.63 -4.60
C TYR A 201 8.96 17.17 -3.96
N GLN A 202 9.47 18.32 -4.40
CA GLN A 202 10.62 18.96 -3.73
C GLN A 202 10.26 19.45 -2.32
N GLN A 203 9.07 20.04 -2.14
CA GLN A 203 8.59 20.45 -0.82
C GLN A 203 8.53 19.25 0.14
N LEU A 204 8.01 18.10 -0.32
CA LEU A 204 8.01 16.86 0.45
C LEU A 204 9.44 16.43 0.79
N LYS A 205 10.35 16.43 -0.20
CA LYS A 205 11.77 16.08 0.00
C LYS A 205 12.44 16.93 1.06
N ASP A 206 12.13 18.22 1.12
CA ASP A 206 12.71 19.10 2.12
C ASP A 206 12.12 18.82 3.51
N LYS A 207 10.81 18.61 3.61
CA LYS A 207 10.14 18.24 4.87
C LYS A 207 10.64 16.90 5.43
N ILE A 208 10.73 15.85 4.61
CA ILE A 208 11.17 14.53 5.10
C ILE A 208 12.63 14.54 5.58
N LYS A 209 13.49 15.45 5.11
CA LYS A 209 14.90 15.53 5.57
C LYS A 209 15.02 15.98 7.02
N GLU A 210 14.00 16.67 7.54
CA GLU A 210 13.93 17.10 8.93
C GLU A 210 13.59 15.92 9.87
N GLU A 211 13.06 14.83 9.30
CA GLU A 211 12.64 13.63 10.02
C GLU A 211 13.72 12.55 10.00
N LYS A 212 13.85 11.83 11.12
CA LYS A 212 14.75 10.65 11.20
C LYS A 212 14.10 9.41 10.59
N GLU A 213 12.85 9.18 10.96
CA GLU A 213 12.02 8.05 10.55
C GLU A 213 10.59 8.56 10.35
N VAL A 214 9.95 8.14 9.28
CA VAL A 214 8.58 8.53 8.91
C VAL A 214 7.72 7.28 8.92
N LYS A 215 6.59 7.35 9.63
CA LYS A 215 5.57 6.30 9.53
C LYS A 215 4.89 6.40 8.17
N CYS A 216 4.83 5.28 7.46
CA CYS A 216 4.17 5.21 6.16
C CYS A 216 3.42 3.91 5.95
N THR A 217 2.37 3.98 5.13
CA THR A 217 1.57 2.82 4.73
C THR A 217 1.39 2.84 3.23
N LEU A 218 1.77 1.74 2.58
CA LEU A 218 1.61 1.50 1.15
C LEU A 218 0.45 0.54 0.92
N PHE A 219 -0.44 0.89 0.00
CA PHE A 219 -1.55 0.06 -0.43
C PHE A 219 -1.44 -0.24 -1.92
N PHE A 220 -1.85 -1.45 -2.29
CA PHE A 220 -2.23 -1.81 -3.65
C PHE A 220 -3.62 -2.42 -3.62
N SER A 221 -4.53 -1.88 -4.42
CA SER A 221 -5.92 -2.33 -4.50
C SER A 221 -6.34 -2.55 -5.95
N LYS A 222 -7.33 -3.43 -6.15
CA LYS A 222 -8.08 -3.46 -7.41
C LYS A 222 -8.91 -2.19 -7.53
N ALA A 223 -9.03 -1.67 -8.75
CA ALA A 223 -9.69 -0.39 -9.01
C ALA A 223 -11.18 -0.37 -8.62
N ASP A 224 -11.88 -1.51 -8.73
CA ASP A 224 -13.26 -1.65 -8.29
C ASP A 224 -13.40 -1.58 -6.76
N PHE A 225 -12.47 -2.20 -6.04
CA PHE A 225 -12.41 -2.14 -4.58
C PHE A 225 -11.96 -0.76 -4.08
N ASP A 226 -11.01 -0.10 -4.74
CA ASP A 226 -10.65 1.31 -4.46
C ASP A 226 -11.87 2.23 -4.56
N LYS A 227 -12.67 2.07 -5.62
CA LYS A 227 -13.90 2.84 -5.81
C LYS A 227 -14.92 2.58 -4.70
N ALA A 228 -15.04 1.33 -4.24
CA ALA A 228 -15.92 0.99 -3.12
C ALA A 228 -15.41 1.63 -1.82
N LEU A 229 -14.10 1.56 -1.56
CA LEU A 229 -13.47 2.19 -0.39
C LEU A 229 -13.68 3.70 -0.38
N ASP A 230 -13.52 4.39 -1.51
CA ASP A 230 -13.78 5.84 -1.63
C ASP A 230 -15.23 6.24 -1.25
N GLN A 231 -16.16 5.29 -1.24
CA GLN A 231 -17.57 5.50 -0.90
C GLN A 231 -17.91 4.99 0.51
N ALA A 232 -16.93 4.43 1.24
CA ALA A 232 -17.13 3.91 2.57
C ALA A 232 -17.31 5.06 3.59
N SER A 233 -18.27 4.91 4.49
CA SER A 233 -18.53 5.90 5.55
C SER A 233 -17.50 5.87 6.67
N SER A 234 -16.70 4.81 6.75
CA SER A 234 -15.75 4.59 7.85
C SER A 234 -14.72 3.55 7.44
N TYR A 235 -13.52 3.65 8.04
CA TYR A 235 -12.44 2.70 7.87
C TYR A 235 -12.00 2.13 9.23
N SER A 236 -11.48 0.91 9.24
CA SER A 236 -11.00 0.21 10.43
C SER A 236 -9.62 -0.44 10.18
N GLY A 237 -8.88 -0.68 11.27
CA GLY A 237 -7.52 -1.25 11.19
C GLY A 237 -6.60 -0.45 10.26
N ASP A 238 -5.85 -1.17 9.41
CA ASP A 238 -4.90 -0.59 8.44
C ASP A 238 -5.57 0.36 7.45
N LEU A 239 -6.86 0.17 7.13
CA LEU A 239 -7.58 1.02 6.18
C LEU A 239 -7.82 2.44 6.71
N THR A 240 -7.57 2.71 7.99
CA THR A 240 -7.65 4.08 8.55
C THR A 240 -6.67 5.04 7.88
N SER A 241 -5.53 4.55 7.39
CA SER A 241 -4.54 5.29 6.60
C SER A 241 -4.80 5.24 5.08
N TYR A 242 -5.93 4.65 4.65
CA TYR A 242 -6.34 4.61 3.25
C TYR A 242 -7.07 5.88 2.81
N ARG A 243 -7.74 6.56 3.76
CA ARG A 243 -8.67 7.67 3.51
C ARG A 243 -8.04 8.84 2.78
#